data_AF-A0A1V1T1N5-F1
#
_entry.id   AF-A0A1V1T1N5-F1
#
_cell.length_a   1.000
_cell.length_b   1.000
_cell.length_c   1.000
_cell.angle_alpha   90.00
_cell.angle_beta   90.00
_cell.angle_gamma   90.00
#
_symmetry.space_group_name_H-M   'P 1'
#
loop_
_entity.id
_entity.type
_entity.pdbx_description
1 polymer ?
#
loop_
_entity_poly.entity_id
_entity_poly.type
_entity_poly.pdbx_seq_one_letter_code
_entity_poly.pdbx_strand_id
1 'polypeptide(L)'
;MSQSSSESGTSSLEEVMEDLRTHPPTQDSEPLPPEDVGTRCDTKTLYEGPKKCECCINWVEEYPSETTRESTELQSEVQRYAIVCRIKKAHGDSKEHLELHSITIQSPLLKSILGDIFTGYPGITTTLKDVKFSQPFWEFFYCWKALTESQARYEPESEEHKHVRELLGTLASQLGSGHDVARDLIRNGVITYNYLWVLFPPGTLVYSHFSDRDCQFEVKKTKYGKGFLAPSDKYEVRCKYIEWDGESFGWKQKLIEIQEFSGTKPIQELEAYPITYNKAPEEIQSKLLERGRKFLSLGGLHHKAYNGAIEVSGESSHKLRINERIIIDAQAFTQHTKQKMIALEAQSFMRRTKQMLDIEEERALEEVASNPLPSDLSDHQIMLCSPIVKAYSLRTKCWGKYCARRVSHSYH
;
A
#
# COMPACT_ATOMS: atom_id res chain seq x y z
N MET A 1 -28.72 -2.40 -54.26
CA MET A 1 -29.37 -3.38 -53.36
C MET A 1 -28.44 -4.57 -53.26
N SER A 2 -27.85 -4.97 -52.13
CA SER A 2 -27.86 -4.48 -50.76
C SER A 2 -26.56 -4.99 -50.11
N GLN A 3 -26.04 -4.20 -49.17
CA GLN A 3 -24.75 -4.39 -48.48
C GLN A 3 -24.82 -5.53 -47.46
N SER A 4 -23.71 -6.26 -47.27
CA SER A 4 -23.48 -7.12 -46.11
C SER A 4 -22.75 -6.31 -45.03
N SER A 5 -23.37 -6.15 -43.87
CA SER A 5 -22.75 -5.61 -42.67
C SER A 5 -22.67 -6.71 -41.62
N SER A 6 -21.45 -7.02 -41.20
CA SER A 6 -21.12 -7.86 -40.06
C SER A 6 -21.32 -7.09 -38.76
N GLU A 7 -22.26 -7.51 -37.92
CA GLU A 7 -22.40 -7.00 -36.56
C GLU A 7 -21.88 -8.05 -35.56
N SER A 8 -20.76 -7.70 -34.91
CA SER A 8 -20.26 -8.31 -33.69
C SER A 8 -21.18 -7.92 -32.54
N GLY A 9 -22.00 -8.85 -32.05
CA GLY A 9 -22.82 -8.67 -30.86
C GLY A 9 -21.95 -8.61 -29.61
N THR A 10 -21.72 -7.41 -29.08
CA THR A 10 -21.33 -7.21 -27.69
C THR A 10 -22.55 -7.54 -26.83
N SER A 11 -22.51 -8.63 -26.06
CA SER A 11 -23.55 -8.91 -25.08
C SER A 11 -23.63 -7.74 -24.10
N SER A 12 -24.81 -7.12 -24.01
CA SER A 12 -25.03 -5.98 -23.12
C SER A 12 -24.84 -6.44 -21.68
N LEU A 13 -24.29 -5.58 -20.83
CA LEU A 13 -24.21 -5.80 -19.38
C LEU A 13 -25.60 -6.20 -18.81
N GLU A 14 -26.67 -5.71 -19.43
CA GLU A 14 -28.05 -6.05 -19.09
C GLU A 14 -28.45 -7.50 -19.42
N GLU A 15 -27.94 -8.10 -20.50
CA GLU A 15 -28.20 -9.52 -20.83
C GLU A 15 -27.50 -10.44 -19.84
N VAL A 16 -26.25 -10.11 -19.48
CA VAL A 16 -25.50 -10.83 -18.44
C VAL A 16 -26.20 -10.71 -17.08
N MET A 17 -26.80 -9.55 -16.79
CA MET A 17 -27.57 -9.33 -15.57
C MET A 17 -28.93 -10.03 -15.55
N GLU A 18 -29.53 -10.30 -16.72
CA GLU A 18 -30.81 -11.00 -16.85
C GLU A 18 -30.66 -12.53 -16.81
N ASP A 19 -29.57 -13.07 -17.36
CA ASP A 19 -29.19 -14.50 -17.22
C ASP A 19 -28.93 -14.87 -15.74
N LEU A 20 -28.36 -13.94 -14.96
CA LEU A 20 -28.19 -14.08 -13.51
C LEU A 20 -29.52 -14.07 -12.73
N ARG A 21 -30.62 -13.60 -13.33
CA ARG A 21 -31.95 -13.54 -12.69
C ARG A 21 -32.84 -14.73 -13.01
N THR A 22 -32.56 -15.48 -14.07
CA THR A 22 -33.51 -16.46 -14.65
C THR A 22 -33.13 -17.93 -14.44
N HIS A 23 -31.90 -18.23 -14.00
CA HIS A 23 -31.49 -19.59 -13.65
C HIS A 23 -31.48 -19.80 -12.12
N PRO A 24 -32.35 -20.67 -11.55
CA PRO A 24 -32.27 -21.00 -10.14
C PRO A 24 -31.03 -21.89 -9.89
N PRO A 25 -30.28 -21.66 -8.79
CA PRO A 25 -29.16 -22.52 -8.46
C PRO A 25 -29.66 -23.93 -8.10
N THR A 26 -28.87 -24.91 -8.51
CA THR A 26 -29.15 -26.34 -8.38
C THR A 26 -29.00 -26.75 -6.92
N GLN A 27 -30.10 -27.14 -6.26
CA GLN A 27 -30.17 -27.62 -4.85
C GLN A 27 -29.03 -27.13 -3.95
N ASP A 28 -29.01 -25.82 -3.72
CA ASP A 28 -28.21 -25.21 -2.67
C ASP A 28 -28.76 -25.64 -1.31
N SER A 29 -27.87 -26.05 -0.40
CA SER A 29 -28.19 -26.06 1.01
C SER A 29 -28.63 -24.65 1.42
N GLU A 30 -29.82 -24.54 2.02
CA GLU A 30 -30.33 -23.23 2.46
C GLU A 30 -29.29 -22.56 3.39
N PRO A 31 -28.90 -21.29 3.11
CA PRO A 31 -27.96 -20.57 3.96
C PRO A 31 -28.53 -20.41 5.37
N LEU A 32 -27.68 -20.52 6.38
CA LEU A 32 -28.13 -20.36 7.77
C LEU A 32 -28.67 -18.95 8.01
N PRO A 33 -29.65 -18.80 8.92
CA PRO A 33 -30.04 -17.51 9.44
C PRO A 33 -28.82 -16.76 9.99
N PRO A 34 -28.70 -15.43 9.78
CA PRO A 34 -27.53 -14.65 10.22
C PRO A 34 -27.18 -14.79 11.71
N GLU A 35 -28.18 -15.05 12.56
CA GLU A 35 -28.05 -15.28 14.00
C GLU A 35 -27.31 -16.58 14.37
N ASP A 36 -27.29 -17.58 13.48
CA ASP A 36 -26.66 -18.88 13.73
C ASP A 36 -25.22 -18.98 13.18
N VAL A 37 -24.80 -17.98 12.39
CA VAL A 37 -23.49 -17.95 11.74
C VAL A 37 -22.38 -17.58 12.74
N GLY A 38 -21.30 -18.37 12.78
CA GLY A 38 -20.14 -18.12 13.65
C GLY A 38 -20.40 -18.34 15.15
N THR A 39 -21.44 -19.12 15.50
CA THR A 39 -21.85 -19.44 16.87
C THR A 39 -20.97 -20.49 17.56
N ARG A 40 -20.24 -21.32 16.81
CA ARG A 40 -19.30 -22.30 17.36
C ARG A 40 -17.89 -21.72 17.44
N CYS A 41 -17.34 -21.72 18.64
CA CYS A 41 -15.93 -21.39 18.90
C CYS A 41 -14.99 -22.53 18.48
N ASP A 42 -14.87 -22.76 17.17
CA ASP A 42 -13.96 -23.78 16.60
C ASP A 42 -13.56 -23.37 15.17
N THR A 43 -12.54 -24.01 14.62
CA THR A 43 -12.01 -23.76 13.28
C THR A 43 -12.40 -24.87 12.31
N LYS A 44 -13.05 -24.52 11.19
CA LYS A 44 -13.29 -25.45 10.08
C LYS A 44 -12.22 -25.30 9.01
N THR A 45 -11.56 -26.40 8.66
CA THR A 45 -10.56 -26.46 7.59
C THR A 45 -11.17 -26.98 6.30
N LEU A 46 -10.91 -26.29 5.20
CA LEU A 46 -11.27 -26.68 3.84
C LEU A 46 -10.00 -26.77 2.98
N TYR A 47 -9.98 -27.69 2.01
CA TYR A 47 -8.88 -27.97 1.10
C TYR A 47 -9.22 -27.57 -0.33
N GLU A 48 -8.23 -27.25 -1.16
CA GLU A 48 -8.41 -27.05 -2.60
C GLU A 48 -8.89 -28.33 -3.28
N GLY A 49 -10.09 -28.27 -3.89
CA GLY A 49 -10.72 -29.34 -4.65
C GLY A 49 -10.54 -29.19 -6.17
N PRO A 50 -11.06 -30.13 -6.96
CA PRO A 50 -10.98 -30.09 -8.42
C PRO A 50 -11.56 -28.79 -9.00
N LYS A 51 -10.88 -28.20 -10.00
CA LYS A 51 -11.34 -26.99 -10.68
C LYS A 51 -12.70 -27.22 -11.32
N LYS A 52 -13.67 -26.35 -11.00
CA LYS A 52 -15.00 -26.32 -11.61
C LYS A 52 -15.08 -25.33 -12.78
N CYS A 53 -14.28 -24.26 -12.74
CA CYS A 53 -14.13 -23.28 -13.80
C CYS A 53 -12.70 -22.72 -13.81
N GLU A 54 -12.34 -21.95 -14.85
CA GLU A 54 -10.99 -21.37 -14.97
C GLU A 54 -10.71 -20.21 -14.00
N CYS A 55 -11.76 -19.55 -13.48
CA CYS A 55 -11.62 -18.34 -12.66
C CYS A 55 -11.70 -18.56 -11.14
N CYS A 56 -12.23 -19.70 -10.66
CA CYS A 56 -12.50 -19.91 -9.23
C CYS A 56 -11.79 -21.15 -8.66
N ILE A 57 -11.34 -21.03 -7.41
CA ILE A 57 -10.83 -22.15 -6.61
C ILE A 57 -12.02 -22.80 -5.89
N ASN A 58 -12.20 -24.12 -6.05
CA ASN A 58 -13.22 -24.89 -5.36
C ASN A 58 -12.67 -25.43 -4.03
N TRP A 59 -13.42 -25.36 -2.94
CA TRP A 59 -12.98 -25.80 -1.60
C TRP A 59 -13.81 -26.99 -1.11
N VAL A 60 -13.15 -28.00 -0.53
CA VAL A 60 -13.74 -29.28 -0.07
C VAL A 60 -13.33 -29.59 1.39
N GLU A 61 -14.14 -30.34 2.14
CA GLU A 61 -13.85 -30.64 3.56
C GLU A 61 -12.76 -31.69 3.77
N GLU A 62 -12.77 -32.74 2.97
CA GLU A 62 -11.79 -33.82 3.07
C GLU A 62 -10.64 -33.55 2.09
N TYR A 63 -9.43 -33.95 2.47
CA TYR A 63 -8.29 -33.92 1.57
C TYR A 63 -8.64 -34.78 0.34
N PRO A 64 -8.71 -34.21 -0.88
CA PRO A 64 -9.28 -34.92 -2.01
C PRO A 64 -8.34 -36.05 -2.46
N SER A 65 -8.64 -37.29 -2.04
CA SER A 65 -8.02 -38.51 -2.56
C SER A 65 -8.60 -38.90 -3.91
N GLU A 66 -9.88 -38.58 -4.18
CA GLU A 66 -10.50 -38.60 -5.51
C GLU A 66 -11.92 -38.02 -5.41
N THR A 67 -12.22 -37.07 -6.32
CA THR A 67 -13.56 -36.58 -6.73
C THR A 67 -14.63 -36.33 -5.65
N THR A 68 -14.65 -35.14 -5.05
CA THR A 68 -15.83 -34.59 -4.36
C THR A 68 -16.34 -33.36 -5.11
N ARG A 69 -17.62 -33.37 -5.51
CA ARG A 69 -18.22 -32.46 -6.51
C ARG A 69 -18.97 -31.24 -5.96
N GLU A 70 -19.03 -31.01 -4.66
CA GLU A 70 -19.83 -29.92 -4.08
C GLU A 70 -18.96 -28.79 -3.51
N SER A 71 -19.44 -27.54 -3.59
CA SER A 71 -18.79 -26.38 -2.97
C SER A 71 -19.24 -26.31 -1.53
N THR A 72 -18.47 -26.91 -0.63
CA THR A 72 -18.87 -27.11 0.77
C THR A 72 -19.06 -25.79 1.55
N GLU A 73 -18.58 -24.67 1.02
CA GLU A 73 -18.69 -23.34 1.66
C GLU A 73 -20.14 -22.87 1.92
N LEU A 74 -21.11 -23.37 1.14
CA LEU A 74 -22.52 -23.04 1.30
C LEU A 74 -23.24 -23.94 2.31
N GLN A 75 -22.59 -25.00 2.79
CA GLN A 75 -23.21 -25.90 3.76
C GLN A 75 -23.44 -25.16 5.07
N SER A 76 -24.66 -25.25 5.57
CA SER A 76 -25.11 -24.65 6.81
C SER A 76 -24.19 -24.99 7.99
N GLU A 77 -23.62 -26.19 8.02
CA GLU A 77 -22.69 -26.58 9.09
C GLU A 77 -21.38 -25.78 9.09
N VAL A 78 -20.82 -25.42 7.92
CA VAL A 78 -19.57 -24.63 7.81
C VAL A 78 -19.78 -23.20 8.28
N GLN A 79 -20.97 -22.65 8.06
CA GLN A 79 -21.33 -21.28 8.47
C GLN A 79 -21.41 -21.14 10.00
N ARG A 80 -21.47 -22.23 10.76
CA ARG A 80 -21.53 -22.18 12.24
C ARG A 80 -20.18 -21.86 12.88
N TYR A 81 -19.07 -22.05 12.19
CA TYR A 81 -17.73 -21.94 12.79
C TYR A 81 -17.26 -20.50 12.88
N ALA A 82 -16.57 -20.15 13.97
CA ALA A 82 -16.05 -18.80 14.19
C ALA A 82 -15.05 -18.38 13.09
N ILE A 83 -14.26 -19.34 12.61
CA ILE A 83 -13.19 -19.14 11.62
C ILE A 83 -13.25 -20.25 10.57
N VAL A 84 -13.20 -19.87 9.31
CA VAL A 84 -13.07 -20.81 8.18
C VAL A 84 -11.67 -20.67 7.58
N CYS A 85 -10.89 -21.74 7.67
CA CYS A 85 -9.55 -21.85 7.12
C CYS A 85 -9.58 -22.52 5.75
N ARG A 86 -8.92 -21.91 4.77
CA ARG A 86 -8.76 -22.46 3.43
C ARG A 86 -7.30 -22.82 3.20
N ILE A 87 -7.03 -24.10 2.99
CA ILE A 87 -5.71 -24.66 2.79
C ILE A 87 -5.58 -25.12 1.34
N LYS A 88 -4.52 -24.71 0.66
CA LYS A 88 -4.24 -25.15 -0.71
C LYS A 88 -2.99 -26.02 -0.74
N LYS A 89 -2.74 -26.67 -1.87
CA LYS A 89 -1.46 -27.35 -2.08
C LYS A 89 -0.35 -26.31 -2.19
N ALA A 90 0.74 -26.51 -1.45
CA ALA A 90 1.91 -25.66 -1.57
C ALA A 90 2.53 -25.86 -2.96
N HIS A 91 2.81 -24.77 -3.68
CA HIS A 91 3.50 -24.81 -4.97
C HIS A 91 4.96 -24.34 -4.78
N GLY A 92 5.94 -25.22 -5.07
CA GLY A 92 7.39 -24.92 -4.98
C GLY A 92 8.19 -25.98 -4.21
N ASP A 93 9.44 -25.67 -3.86
CA ASP A 93 10.37 -26.53 -3.07
C ASP A 93 10.01 -26.63 -1.56
N SER A 94 8.78 -26.31 -1.19
CA SER A 94 8.29 -26.44 0.19
C SER A 94 8.31 -27.91 0.63
N LYS A 95 8.85 -28.18 1.83
CA LYS A 95 8.76 -29.50 2.47
C LYS A 95 7.33 -29.85 2.90
N GLU A 96 6.47 -28.85 3.07
CA GLU A 96 5.06 -29.02 3.42
C GLU A 96 4.19 -29.10 2.17
N HIS A 97 3.27 -30.07 2.13
CA HIS A 97 2.39 -30.29 0.97
C HIS A 97 1.16 -29.38 0.97
N LEU A 98 0.89 -28.70 2.10
CA LEU A 98 -0.32 -27.93 2.35
C LEU A 98 0.04 -26.60 3.01
N GLU A 99 -0.57 -25.50 2.56
CA GLU A 99 -0.37 -24.18 3.16
C GLU A 99 -1.71 -23.46 3.36
N LEU A 100 -1.84 -22.74 4.49
CA LEU A 100 -3.05 -21.99 4.81
C LEU A 100 -3.15 -20.77 3.89
N HIS A 101 -3.95 -20.84 2.83
CA HIS A 101 -4.12 -19.78 1.84
C HIS A 101 -4.83 -18.54 2.39
N SER A 102 -5.92 -18.74 3.13
CA SER A 102 -6.75 -17.64 3.63
C SER A 102 -7.63 -18.05 4.80
N ILE A 103 -8.03 -17.09 5.62
CA ILE A 103 -9.01 -17.26 6.70
C ILE A 103 -10.19 -16.31 6.48
N THR A 104 -11.40 -16.76 6.78
CA THR A 104 -12.60 -15.91 6.88
C THR A 104 -13.04 -15.86 8.34
N ILE A 105 -13.19 -14.65 8.88
CA ILE A 105 -13.71 -14.42 10.23
C ILE A 105 -15.24 -14.29 10.14
N GLN A 106 -15.95 -15.28 10.68
CA GLN A 106 -17.41 -15.30 10.71
C GLN A 106 -17.95 -14.80 12.06
N SER A 107 -17.24 -15.11 13.16
CA SER A 107 -17.66 -14.74 14.51
C SER A 107 -17.87 -13.22 14.69
N PRO A 108 -19.06 -12.78 15.13
CA PRO A 108 -19.33 -11.38 15.47
C PRO A 108 -18.42 -10.84 16.59
N LEU A 109 -18.11 -11.67 17.59
CA LEU A 109 -17.20 -11.31 18.68
C LEU A 109 -15.80 -10.98 18.15
N LEU A 110 -15.25 -11.84 17.28
CA LEU A 110 -13.94 -11.59 16.67
C LEU A 110 -13.96 -10.35 15.78
N LYS A 111 -15.03 -10.12 15.01
CA LYS A 111 -15.14 -8.91 14.17
C LYS A 111 -15.12 -7.63 15.00
N SER A 112 -15.78 -7.64 16.17
CA SER A 112 -15.76 -6.54 17.12
C SER A 112 -14.36 -6.28 17.66
N ILE A 113 -13.71 -7.32 18.21
CA ILE A 113 -12.36 -7.23 18.79
C ILE A 113 -11.32 -6.80 17.74
N LEU A 114 -11.40 -7.36 16.53
CA LEU A 114 -10.53 -6.98 15.43
C LEU A 114 -10.83 -5.58 14.93
N GLY A 115 -12.05 -5.08 15.06
CA GLY A 115 -12.40 -3.68 14.76
C GLY A 115 -11.63 -2.71 15.64
N ASP A 116 -11.54 -2.99 16.94
CA ASP A 116 -10.73 -2.20 17.87
C ASP A 116 -9.23 -2.31 17.52
N ILE A 117 -8.72 -3.52 17.29
CA ILE A 117 -7.29 -3.76 16.98
C ILE A 117 -6.86 -3.10 15.66
N PHE A 118 -7.70 -3.17 14.63
CA PHE A 118 -7.43 -2.59 13.31
C PHE A 118 -7.97 -1.17 13.15
N THR A 119 -8.28 -0.47 14.25
CA THR A 119 -8.69 0.93 14.20
C THR A 119 -7.62 1.77 13.50
N GLY A 120 -7.99 2.39 12.37
CA GLY A 120 -7.08 3.20 11.55
C GLY A 120 -6.18 2.41 10.59
N TYR A 121 -6.26 1.07 10.56
CA TYR A 121 -5.52 0.26 9.61
C TYR A 121 -6.13 0.38 8.20
N PRO A 122 -5.35 0.75 7.17
CA PRO A 122 -5.90 0.98 5.84
C PRO A 122 -6.34 -0.32 5.17
N GLY A 123 -7.53 -0.31 4.55
CA GLY A 123 -8.02 -1.43 3.73
C GLY A 123 -8.62 -2.60 4.51
N ILE A 124 -8.80 -2.47 5.83
CA ILE A 124 -9.53 -3.45 6.65
C ILE A 124 -10.85 -2.84 7.10
N THR A 125 -11.94 -3.58 6.93
CA THR A 125 -13.27 -3.20 7.41
C THR A 125 -13.93 -4.43 8.03
N THR A 126 -13.85 -4.54 9.36
CA THR A 126 -14.30 -5.73 10.09
C THR A 126 -15.82 -5.82 10.22
N THR A 127 -16.54 -4.76 9.88
CA THR A 127 -18.01 -4.74 9.86
C THR A 127 -18.62 -5.44 8.64
N LEU A 128 -17.80 -5.84 7.66
CA LEU A 128 -18.27 -6.56 6.48
C LEU A 128 -18.80 -7.96 6.82
N LYS A 129 -19.70 -8.48 5.98
CA LYS A 129 -20.23 -9.84 6.11
C LYS A 129 -19.12 -10.88 5.97
N ASP A 130 -18.27 -10.74 4.96
CA ASP A 130 -17.11 -11.61 4.72
C ASP A 130 -15.82 -10.84 5.02
N VAL A 131 -15.23 -11.11 6.18
CA VAL A 131 -13.94 -10.53 6.59
C VAL A 131 -12.87 -11.56 6.30
N LYS A 132 -12.26 -11.46 5.12
CA LYS A 132 -11.27 -12.41 4.61
C LYS A 132 -9.86 -11.83 4.68
N PHE A 133 -8.93 -12.63 5.20
CA PHE A 133 -7.50 -12.35 5.16
C PHE A 133 -6.80 -13.47 4.39
N SER A 134 -5.74 -13.14 3.66
CA SER A 134 -5.00 -14.11 2.85
C SER A 134 -3.51 -14.05 3.18
N GLN A 135 -2.76 -15.10 2.81
CA GLN A 135 -1.31 -15.11 2.97
C GLN A 135 -0.67 -13.85 2.38
N PRO A 136 0.40 -13.32 3.02
CA PRO A 136 1.12 -13.90 4.16
C PRO A 136 0.56 -13.52 5.55
N PHE A 137 -0.67 -12.98 5.66
CA PHE A 137 -1.27 -12.54 6.93
C PHE A 137 -0.45 -11.46 7.67
N TRP A 138 0.22 -10.60 6.90
CA TRP A 138 0.96 -9.42 7.35
C TRP A 138 0.18 -8.56 8.36
N GLU A 139 -1.14 -8.40 8.22
CA GLU A 139 -1.97 -7.63 9.15
C GLU A 139 -1.87 -8.17 10.58
N PHE A 140 -1.97 -9.50 10.72
CA PHE A 140 -1.87 -10.19 12.01
C PHE A 140 -0.45 -10.27 12.53
N PHE A 141 0.54 -10.30 11.65
CA PHE A 141 1.94 -10.19 12.05
C PHE A 141 2.19 -8.85 12.74
N TYR A 142 1.71 -7.75 12.17
CA TYR A 142 1.91 -6.42 12.75
C TYR A 142 1.14 -6.22 14.06
N CYS A 143 -0.09 -6.76 14.15
CA CYS A 143 -0.93 -6.60 15.34
C CYS A 143 -0.80 -7.75 16.34
N TRP A 144 0.14 -8.69 16.17
CA TRP A 144 0.26 -9.90 16.98
C TRP A 144 0.25 -9.61 18.48
N LYS A 145 1.04 -8.63 18.91
CA LYS A 145 1.10 -8.18 20.31
C LYS A 145 -0.26 -7.68 20.80
N ALA A 146 -0.90 -6.78 20.06
CA ALA A 146 -2.21 -6.24 20.42
C ALA A 146 -3.28 -7.33 20.48
N LEU A 147 -3.22 -8.32 19.58
CA LEU A 147 -4.10 -9.48 19.60
C LEU A 147 -3.87 -10.37 20.83
N THR A 148 -2.62 -10.71 21.15
CA THR A 148 -2.30 -11.47 22.38
C THR A 148 -2.68 -10.73 23.67
N GLU A 149 -2.44 -9.42 23.74
CA GLU A 149 -2.84 -8.59 24.88
C GLU A 149 -4.36 -8.49 24.98
N SER A 150 -5.08 -8.48 23.84
CA SER A 150 -6.55 -8.48 23.84
C SER A 150 -7.13 -9.74 24.47
N GLN A 151 -6.54 -10.92 24.18
CA GLN A 151 -6.93 -12.17 24.81
C GLN A 151 -6.78 -12.12 26.34
N ALA A 152 -5.66 -11.57 26.81
CA ALA A 152 -5.35 -11.48 28.24
C ALA A 152 -6.25 -10.50 29.02
N ARG A 153 -7.01 -9.63 28.33
CA ARG A 153 -7.99 -8.75 28.97
C ARG A 153 -9.29 -9.45 29.35
N TYR A 154 -9.59 -10.60 28.75
CA TYR A 154 -10.81 -11.35 29.01
C TYR A 154 -10.60 -12.44 30.05
N GLU A 155 -11.63 -12.69 30.87
CA GLU A 155 -11.63 -13.77 31.85
C GLU A 155 -11.30 -15.11 31.15
N PRO A 156 -10.42 -15.95 31.71
CA PRO A 156 -10.18 -17.28 31.17
C PRO A 156 -11.48 -18.04 30.90
N GLU A 157 -11.57 -18.64 29.72
CA GLU A 157 -12.76 -19.38 29.26
C GLU A 157 -14.04 -18.55 29.02
N SER A 158 -13.97 -17.21 29.02
CA SER A 158 -15.03 -16.41 28.40
C SER A 158 -15.12 -16.69 26.90
N GLU A 159 -16.27 -16.41 26.28
CA GLU A 159 -16.44 -16.64 24.84
C GLU A 159 -15.44 -15.80 24.02
N GLU A 160 -15.21 -14.54 24.40
CA GLU A 160 -14.19 -13.68 23.77
C GLU A 160 -12.79 -14.28 23.92
N HIS A 161 -12.44 -14.76 25.12
CA HIS A 161 -11.15 -15.38 25.38
C HIS A 161 -10.94 -16.59 24.46
N LYS A 162 -11.93 -17.49 24.37
CA LYS A 162 -11.83 -18.71 23.55
C LYS A 162 -11.74 -18.37 22.06
N HIS A 163 -12.54 -17.41 21.59
CA HIS A 163 -12.54 -17.00 20.19
C HIS A 163 -11.17 -16.39 19.79
N VAL A 164 -10.59 -15.52 20.62
CA VAL A 164 -9.27 -14.94 20.34
C VAL A 164 -8.18 -16.03 20.43
N ARG A 165 -8.30 -16.98 21.36
CA ARG A 165 -7.40 -18.14 21.47
C ARG A 165 -7.37 -18.94 20.17
N GLU A 166 -8.54 -19.20 19.61
CA GLU A 166 -8.70 -20.01 18.39
C GLU A 166 -8.06 -19.31 17.17
N LEU A 167 -8.25 -18.00 17.05
CA LEU A 167 -7.60 -17.19 16.01
C LEU A 167 -6.07 -17.19 16.16
N LEU A 168 -5.56 -17.00 17.39
CA LEU A 168 -4.13 -17.05 17.67
C LEU A 168 -3.53 -18.44 17.37
N GLY A 169 -4.22 -19.51 17.76
CA GLY A 169 -3.79 -20.88 17.48
C GLY A 169 -3.70 -21.17 15.98
N THR A 170 -4.72 -20.75 15.23
CA THR A 170 -4.77 -20.86 13.77
C THR A 170 -3.57 -20.17 13.12
N LEU A 171 -3.31 -18.92 13.49
CA LEU A 171 -2.27 -18.08 12.87
C LEU A 171 -0.85 -18.39 13.37
N ALA A 172 -0.69 -18.92 14.59
CA ALA A 172 0.63 -19.21 15.17
C ALA A 172 1.41 -20.22 14.34
N SER A 173 0.72 -21.20 13.74
CA SER A 173 1.33 -22.19 12.85
C SER A 173 2.01 -21.56 11.63
N GLN A 174 1.45 -20.46 11.11
CA GLN A 174 1.94 -19.79 9.90
C GLN A 174 2.93 -18.66 10.21
N LEU A 175 2.68 -17.92 11.29
CA LEU A 175 3.42 -16.70 11.59
C LEU A 175 4.52 -16.90 12.64
N GLY A 176 4.48 -17.98 13.42
CA GLY A 176 5.38 -18.17 14.57
C GLY A 176 6.85 -18.11 14.19
N SER A 177 7.27 -18.95 13.24
CA SER A 177 8.66 -18.98 12.74
C SER A 177 9.07 -17.64 12.10
N GLY A 178 8.16 -16.99 11.38
CA GLY A 178 8.38 -15.68 10.78
C GLY A 178 8.66 -14.59 11.81
N HIS A 179 7.96 -14.59 12.94
CA HIS A 179 8.20 -13.61 14.02
C HIS A 179 9.58 -13.79 14.66
N ASP A 180 10.01 -15.03 14.86
CA ASP A 180 11.31 -15.30 15.47
C ASP A 180 12.46 -14.88 14.54
N VAL A 181 12.37 -15.20 13.24
CA VAL A 181 13.35 -14.76 12.24
C VAL A 181 13.38 -13.23 12.13
N ALA A 182 12.22 -12.59 12.02
CA ALA A 182 12.14 -11.14 11.95
C ALA A 182 12.72 -10.46 13.20
N ARG A 183 12.43 -11.00 14.39
CA ARG A 183 12.95 -10.49 15.66
C ARG A 183 14.46 -10.61 15.74
N ASP A 184 15.02 -11.73 15.28
CA ASP A 184 16.46 -11.95 15.24
C ASP A 184 17.15 -10.96 14.28
N LEU A 185 16.63 -10.81 13.05
CA LEU A 185 17.14 -9.85 12.07
C LEU A 185 17.15 -8.41 12.63
N ILE A 186 15.99 -7.96 13.17
CA ILE A 186 15.83 -6.62 13.73
C ILE A 186 16.77 -6.38 14.91
N ARG A 187 16.92 -7.35 15.82
CA ARG A 187 17.82 -7.24 16.99
C ARG A 187 19.28 -7.07 16.57
N ASN A 188 19.67 -7.67 15.45
CA ASN A 188 21.01 -7.54 14.89
C ASN A 188 21.17 -6.31 13.96
N GLY A 189 20.12 -5.48 13.82
CA GLY A 189 20.15 -4.25 13.00
C GLY A 189 20.23 -4.50 11.50
N VAL A 190 19.89 -5.71 11.05
CA VAL A 190 19.95 -6.15 9.65
C VAL A 190 18.59 -6.65 9.17
N ILE A 191 18.44 -6.82 7.86
CA ILE A 191 17.24 -7.43 7.26
C ILE A 191 17.65 -8.23 6.03
N THR A 192 16.82 -9.20 5.63
CA THR A 192 16.94 -9.88 4.33
C THR A 192 15.86 -9.37 3.38
N TYR A 193 16.08 -9.48 2.07
CA TYR A 193 15.11 -9.01 1.08
C TYR A 193 13.68 -9.54 1.29
N ASN A 194 13.52 -10.84 1.57
CA ASN A 194 12.20 -11.47 1.79
C ASN A 194 11.45 -10.96 3.02
N TYR A 195 12.15 -10.34 3.97
CA TYR A 195 11.60 -9.79 5.21
C TYR A 195 11.47 -8.26 5.19
N LEU A 196 11.68 -7.60 4.04
CA LEU A 196 11.56 -6.14 3.94
C LEU A 196 10.19 -5.64 4.42
N TRP A 197 9.11 -6.38 4.11
CA TRP A 197 7.75 -6.02 4.54
C TRP A 197 7.60 -5.79 6.04
N VAL A 198 8.38 -6.48 6.88
CA VAL A 198 8.38 -6.28 8.33
C VAL A 198 8.71 -4.84 8.73
N LEU A 199 9.55 -4.15 7.95
CA LEU A 199 9.97 -2.77 8.24
C LEU A 199 8.96 -1.72 7.77
N PHE A 200 8.03 -2.07 6.88
CA PHE A 200 7.17 -1.09 6.22
C PHE A 200 5.67 -1.34 6.40
N PRO A 201 5.17 -1.54 7.64
CA PRO A 201 3.73 -1.54 7.86
C PRO A 201 3.13 -0.19 7.42
N PRO A 202 1.90 -0.17 6.88
CA PRO A 202 1.22 1.07 6.56
C PRO A 202 1.15 2.04 7.76
N GLY A 203 1.33 3.33 7.51
CA GLY A 203 1.42 4.37 8.56
C GLY A 203 2.82 4.56 9.14
N THR A 204 3.78 3.69 8.85
CA THR A 204 5.17 3.82 9.33
C THR A 204 5.84 5.06 8.74
N LEU A 205 6.57 5.79 9.57
CA LEU A 205 7.40 6.91 9.14
C LEU A 205 8.77 6.42 8.73
N VAL A 206 9.09 6.62 7.47
CA VAL A 206 10.36 6.21 6.89
C VAL A 206 11.23 7.41 6.59
N TYR A 207 12.50 7.27 6.93
CA TYR A 207 13.56 8.15 6.47
C TYR A 207 14.02 7.70 5.08
N SER A 208 14.23 8.66 4.19
CA SER A 208 14.83 8.45 2.87
C SER A 208 15.42 9.77 2.35
N HIS A 209 16.12 9.71 1.22
CA HIS A 209 16.61 10.90 0.53
C HIS A 209 15.71 11.29 -0.64
N PHE A 210 15.39 12.57 -0.75
CA PHE A 210 14.68 13.14 -1.90
C PHE A 210 15.40 14.38 -2.42
N SER A 211 15.86 14.32 -3.67
CA SER A 211 16.73 15.31 -4.30
C SER A 211 17.96 15.66 -3.43
N ASP A 212 18.65 14.61 -2.94
CA ASP A 212 19.82 14.68 -2.05
C ASP A 212 19.56 15.37 -0.70
N ARG A 213 18.34 15.23 -0.15
CA ARG A 213 17.95 15.81 1.13
C ARG A 213 17.24 14.79 1.99
N ASP A 214 17.58 14.80 3.27
CA ASP A 214 16.88 14.04 4.31
C ASP A 214 15.40 14.36 4.28
N CYS A 215 14.56 13.34 4.12
CA CYS A 215 13.12 13.47 4.09
C CYS A 215 12.49 12.36 4.93
N GLN A 216 11.26 12.64 5.36
CA GLN A 216 10.42 11.66 5.99
C GLN A 216 9.15 11.51 5.16
N PHE A 217 8.74 10.26 4.99
CA PHE A 217 7.52 9.89 4.30
C PHE A 217 6.69 8.97 5.17
N GLU A 218 5.38 8.95 4.97
CA GLU A 218 4.49 7.99 5.63
C GLU A 218 4.12 6.87 4.65
N VAL A 219 4.39 5.62 5.01
CA VAL A 219 4.09 4.45 4.18
C VAL A 219 2.59 4.32 3.99
N LYS A 220 2.16 4.12 2.74
CA LYS A 220 0.78 3.81 2.38
C LYS A 220 0.58 2.36 2.05
N LYS A 221 1.46 1.84 1.19
CA LYS A 221 1.35 0.49 0.65
C LYS A 221 2.71 0.01 0.21
N THR A 222 2.90 -1.30 0.25
CA THR A 222 4.10 -1.95 -0.23
C THR A 222 3.78 -3.15 -1.10
N LYS A 223 4.66 -3.51 -2.02
CA LYS A 223 4.56 -4.75 -2.79
C LYS A 223 5.93 -5.25 -3.24
N TYR A 224 6.09 -6.56 -3.29
CA TYR A 224 7.13 -7.18 -4.11
C TYR A 224 6.70 -7.12 -5.58
N GLY A 225 7.63 -6.87 -6.48
CA GLY A 225 7.36 -6.81 -7.91
C GLY A 225 8.62 -7.03 -8.73
N LYS A 226 8.47 -7.02 -10.05
CA LYS A 226 9.59 -7.11 -11.00
C LYS A 226 9.87 -5.74 -11.59
N GLY A 227 11.14 -5.41 -11.79
CA GLY A 227 11.52 -4.22 -12.54
C GLY A 227 11.06 -4.31 -13.99
N PHE A 228 10.52 -3.21 -14.53
CA PHE A 228 10.09 -3.14 -15.92
C PHE A 228 11.28 -2.97 -16.89
N LEU A 229 12.28 -2.19 -16.48
CA LEU A 229 13.48 -1.88 -17.27
C LEU A 229 14.63 -2.88 -17.05
N ALA A 230 14.66 -3.54 -15.89
CA ALA A 230 15.61 -4.59 -15.57
C ALA A 230 14.83 -5.74 -14.91
N PRO A 231 15.05 -7.01 -15.30
CA PRO A 231 14.32 -8.15 -14.77
C PRO A 231 14.69 -8.51 -13.32
N SER A 232 15.30 -7.59 -12.57
CA SER A 232 15.57 -7.76 -11.14
C SER A 232 14.29 -7.63 -10.34
N ASP A 233 14.15 -8.45 -9.31
CA ASP A 233 13.07 -8.27 -8.35
C ASP A 233 13.31 -6.97 -7.57
N LYS A 234 12.21 -6.30 -7.22
CA LYS A 234 12.21 -5.06 -6.45
C LYS A 234 11.13 -5.07 -5.39
N TYR A 235 11.39 -4.35 -4.31
CA TYR A 235 10.42 -4.05 -3.28
C TYR A 235 10.00 -2.59 -3.37
N GLU A 236 8.73 -2.37 -3.67
CA GLU A 236 8.14 -1.05 -3.82
C GLU A 236 7.56 -0.58 -2.49
N VAL A 237 8.04 0.57 -2.01
CA VAL A 237 7.47 1.30 -0.86
C VAL A 237 6.79 2.55 -1.39
N ARG A 238 5.45 2.54 -1.39
CA ARG A 238 4.64 3.70 -1.77
C ARG A 238 4.32 4.49 -0.53
N CYS A 239 4.81 5.72 -0.50
CA CYS A 239 4.64 6.63 0.62
C CYS A 239 3.88 7.89 0.20
N LYS A 240 3.46 8.68 1.18
CA LYS A 240 2.93 10.04 0.99
C LYS A 240 3.75 11.09 1.73
N TYR A 241 3.69 12.31 1.23
CA TYR A 241 4.25 13.52 1.82
C TYR A 241 3.37 14.74 1.47
N ILE A 242 3.63 15.89 2.08
CA ILE A 242 2.88 17.12 1.83
C ILE A 242 3.61 17.97 0.79
N GLU A 243 2.90 18.40 -0.25
CA GLU A 243 3.40 19.32 -1.28
C GLU A 243 2.44 20.53 -1.46
N TRP A 244 2.95 21.61 -2.05
CA TRP A 244 2.19 22.76 -2.52
C TRP A 244 2.01 22.64 -4.04
N ASP A 245 0.75 22.59 -4.50
CA ASP A 245 0.41 22.48 -5.91
C ASP A 245 0.30 23.85 -6.62
N GLY A 246 0.16 24.94 -5.86
CA GLY A 246 -0.07 26.29 -6.38
C GLY A 246 -1.31 26.95 -5.79
N GLU A 247 -2.24 26.16 -5.26
CA GLU A 247 -3.52 26.60 -4.71
C GLU A 247 -3.71 26.13 -3.26
N SER A 248 -3.33 24.90 -2.95
CA SER A 248 -3.45 24.32 -1.62
C SER A 248 -2.27 23.40 -1.27
N PHE A 249 -2.10 23.16 0.03
CA PHE A 249 -1.24 22.06 0.47
C PHE A 249 -2.03 20.77 0.32
N GLY A 250 -1.40 19.76 -0.27
CA GLY A 250 -2.01 18.47 -0.59
C GLY A 250 -1.09 17.29 -0.28
N TRP A 251 -1.69 16.09 -0.12
CA TRP A 251 -0.92 14.85 -0.10
C TRP A 251 -0.42 14.50 -1.49
N LYS A 252 0.85 14.12 -1.58
CA LYS A 252 1.47 13.63 -2.81
C LYS A 252 2.15 12.30 -2.56
N GLN A 253 2.16 11.44 -3.56
CA GLN A 253 2.77 10.12 -3.46
C GLN A 253 4.24 10.13 -3.88
N LYS A 254 5.03 9.26 -3.25
CA LYS A 254 6.42 8.97 -3.58
C LYS A 254 6.60 7.46 -3.63
N LEU A 255 7.07 6.95 -4.77
CA LEU A 255 7.57 5.59 -4.89
C LEU A 255 9.07 5.56 -4.54
N ILE A 256 9.43 4.64 -3.65
CA ILE A 256 10.81 4.30 -3.29
C ILE A 256 10.98 2.82 -3.62
N GLU A 257 12.04 2.48 -4.34
CA GLU A 257 12.33 1.11 -4.77
C GLU A 257 13.59 0.62 -4.07
N ILE A 258 13.49 -0.54 -3.44
CA ILE A 258 14.62 -1.29 -2.88
C ILE A 258 14.90 -2.43 -3.84
N GLN A 259 16.08 -2.45 -4.45
CA GLN A 259 16.48 -3.53 -5.36
C GLN A 259 16.73 -4.82 -4.58
N GLU A 260 16.46 -5.96 -5.19
CA GLU A 260 16.80 -7.26 -4.60
C GLU A 260 18.28 -7.32 -4.21
N PHE A 261 18.54 -7.93 -3.05
CA PHE A 261 19.87 -8.19 -2.54
C PHE A 261 19.93 -9.57 -1.88
N SER A 262 21.10 -10.20 -1.93
CA SER A 262 21.34 -11.50 -1.31
C SER A 262 21.84 -11.34 0.13
N GLY A 263 21.44 -12.29 0.99
CA GLY A 263 21.86 -12.31 2.39
C GLY A 263 21.23 -11.18 3.22
N THR A 264 21.98 -10.69 4.20
CA THR A 264 21.56 -9.62 5.11
C THR A 264 22.13 -8.27 4.72
N LYS A 265 21.33 -7.21 4.81
CA LYS A 265 21.74 -5.83 4.62
C LYS A 265 21.45 -5.02 5.90
N PRO A 266 22.36 -4.13 6.36
CA PRO A 266 22.05 -3.22 7.46
C PRO A 266 20.82 -2.37 7.15
N ILE A 267 19.91 -2.21 8.11
CA ILE A 267 18.64 -1.48 7.91
C ILE A 267 18.91 -0.03 7.45
N GLN A 268 19.96 0.62 7.98
CA GLN A 268 20.32 1.99 7.64
C GLN A 268 20.90 2.18 6.23
N GLU A 269 21.26 1.09 5.54
CA GLU A 269 21.79 1.12 4.16
C GLU A 269 20.70 0.91 3.09
N LEU A 270 19.45 0.74 3.51
CA LEU A 270 18.30 0.69 2.61
C LEU A 270 17.98 2.09 2.07
N GLU A 271 17.38 2.12 0.88
CA GLU A 271 16.93 3.34 0.19
C GLU A 271 15.86 4.09 1.00
N ALA A 272 15.11 3.36 1.83
CA ALA A 272 14.30 3.90 2.91
C ALA A 272 14.31 2.94 4.10
N TYR A 273 14.12 3.46 5.31
CA TYR A 273 13.97 2.65 6.52
C TYR A 273 13.18 3.40 7.60
N PRO A 274 12.55 2.72 8.57
CA PRO A 274 11.81 3.40 9.64
C PRO A 274 12.71 4.35 10.43
N ILE A 275 12.23 5.57 10.67
CA ILE A 275 13.06 6.64 11.25
C ILE A 275 13.62 6.27 12.64
N THR A 276 12.97 5.35 13.34
CA THR A 276 13.41 4.79 14.63
C THR A 276 14.78 4.10 14.57
N TYR A 277 15.21 3.63 13.39
CA TYR A 277 16.52 3.01 13.20
C TYR A 277 17.63 4.02 12.86
N ASN A 278 17.31 5.30 12.75
CA ASN A 278 18.34 6.32 12.52
C ASN A 278 19.21 6.50 13.78
N LYS A 279 20.48 6.89 13.61
CA LYS A 279 21.41 7.15 14.74
C LYS A 279 21.01 8.36 15.59
N ALA A 280 20.34 9.34 15.00
CA ALA A 280 19.94 10.59 15.65
C ALA A 280 18.51 11.00 15.22
N PRO A 281 17.48 10.21 15.60
CA PRO A 281 16.12 10.43 15.11
C PRO A 281 15.58 11.80 15.53
N GLU A 282 15.85 12.24 16.76
CA GLU A 282 15.40 13.55 17.28
C GLU A 282 16.03 14.73 16.53
N GLU A 283 17.32 14.64 16.18
CA GLU A 283 18.01 15.70 15.43
C GLU A 283 17.43 15.82 14.01
N ILE A 284 17.16 14.69 13.37
CA ILE A 284 16.51 14.68 12.06
C ILE A 284 15.10 15.25 12.17
N GLN A 285 14.28 14.78 13.09
CA GLN A 285 12.92 15.28 13.29
C GLN A 285 12.89 16.80 13.52
N SER A 286 13.79 17.33 14.35
CA SER A 286 13.93 18.78 14.56
C SER A 286 14.24 19.53 13.26
N LYS A 287 15.19 19.04 12.46
CA LYS A 287 15.53 19.63 11.14
C LYS A 287 14.37 19.54 10.15
N LEU A 288 13.64 18.42 10.14
CA LEU A 288 12.48 18.22 9.28
C LEU A 288 11.34 19.17 9.67
N LEU A 289 11.13 19.38 10.97
CA LEU A 289 10.10 20.29 11.50
C LEU A 289 10.41 21.74 11.13
N GLU A 290 11.65 22.20 11.35
CA GLU A 290 12.10 23.55 10.96
C GLU A 290 11.91 23.76 9.44
N ARG A 291 12.35 22.79 8.63
CA ARG A 291 12.17 22.83 7.17
C ARG A 291 10.70 22.84 6.78
N GLY A 292 9.87 22.04 7.43
CA GLY A 292 8.44 21.96 7.15
C GLY A 292 7.74 23.29 7.42
N ARG A 293 7.99 23.91 8.58
CA ARG A 293 7.49 25.26 8.89
C ARG A 293 7.95 26.29 7.85
N LYS A 294 9.21 26.21 7.43
CA LYS A 294 9.75 27.05 6.36
C LYS A 294 9.02 26.82 5.03
N PHE A 295 8.82 25.57 4.62
CA PHE A 295 8.10 25.21 3.40
C PHE A 295 6.66 25.74 3.41
N LEU A 296 5.95 25.56 4.52
CA LEU A 296 4.58 26.08 4.68
C LEU A 296 4.52 27.60 4.54
N SER A 297 5.50 28.33 5.10
CA SER A 297 5.59 29.79 4.97
C SER A 297 5.85 30.29 3.54
N LEU A 298 6.26 29.38 2.64
CA LEU A 298 6.52 29.67 1.23
C LEU A 298 5.35 29.25 0.32
N GLY A 299 4.23 28.81 0.89
CA GLY A 299 2.97 28.61 0.15
C GLY A 299 2.46 29.94 -0.42
N GLY A 300 1.99 29.91 -1.66
CA GLY A 300 1.56 31.10 -2.41
C GLY A 300 2.63 31.70 -3.33
N LEU A 301 2.42 32.95 -3.75
CA LEU A 301 3.29 33.69 -4.66
C LEU A 301 4.29 34.55 -3.88
N HIS A 302 5.60 34.29 -4.05
CA HIS A 302 6.63 35.03 -3.31
C HIS A 302 7.79 35.48 -4.19
N HIS A 303 8.26 36.72 -3.97
CA HIS A 303 9.54 37.20 -4.48
C HIS A 303 10.62 37.08 -3.38
N LYS A 304 11.62 36.21 -3.60
CA LYS A 304 12.65 35.87 -2.61
C LYS A 304 14.05 35.86 -3.22
N ALA A 305 15.09 35.84 -2.38
CA ALA A 305 16.46 35.53 -2.78
C ALA A 305 16.75 34.03 -2.62
N TYR A 306 17.65 33.51 -3.44
CA TYR A 306 18.10 32.12 -3.37
C TYR A 306 19.59 31.99 -3.69
N ASN A 307 20.29 31.17 -2.89
CA ASN A 307 21.68 30.81 -3.11
C ASN A 307 21.88 29.29 -2.96
N GLY A 308 22.14 28.61 -4.07
CA GLY A 308 22.40 27.17 -4.04
C GLY A 308 22.21 26.48 -5.38
N ALA A 309 22.30 25.16 -5.34
CA ALA A 309 21.97 24.32 -6.48
C ALA A 309 20.44 24.27 -6.69
N ILE A 310 20.03 24.27 -7.94
CA ILE A 310 18.65 24.07 -8.42
C ILE A 310 18.65 22.92 -9.41
N GLU A 311 17.53 22.24 -9.52
CA GLU A 311 17.26 21.30 -10.61
C GLU A 311 16.42 22.02 -11.65
N VAL A 312 17.02 22.33 -12.80
CA VAL A 312 16.37 23.07 -13.88
C VAL A 312 15.34 22.17 -14.57
N SER A 313 14.13 22.71 -14.79
CA SER A 313 13.06 22.00 -15.50
C SER A 313 13.21 22.19 -17.02
N GLY A 314 13.32 21.08 -17.76
CA GLY A 314 13.51 21.07 -19.21
C GLY A 314 13.65 19.65 -19.78
N GLU A 315 14.03 19.54 -21.06
CA GLU A 315 14.19 18.25 -21.77
C GLU A 315 15.21 17.33 -21.09
N SER A 316 16.26 17.91 -20.53
CA SER A 316 17.20 17.23 -19.65
C SER A 316 17.28 17.98 -18.32
N SER A 317 16.78 17.36 -17.26
CA SER A 317 16.94 17.90 -15.92
C SER A 317 18.43 17.88 -15.57
N HIS A 318 18.93 19.04 -15.15
CA HIS A 318 20.33 19.18 -14.75
C HIS A 318 20.44 20.12 -13.54
N LYS A 319 21.54 19.97 -12.80
CA LYS A 319 21.82 20.77 -11.62
C LYS A 319 22.60 22.03 -12.01
N LEU A 320 22.11 23.19 -11.59
CA LEU A 320 22.79 24.47 -11.78
C LEU A 320 22.92 25.19 -10.45
N ARG A 321 24.07 25.82 -10.17
CA ARG A 321 24.22 26.67 -8.97
C ARG A 321 23.96 28.13 -9.32
N ILE A 322 23.08 28.77 -8.57
CA ILE A 322 22.68 30.16 -8.78
C ILE A 322 22.79 30.99 -7.48
N ASN A 323 22.87 32.31 -7.64
CA ASN A 323 22.72 33.28 -6.57
C ASN A 323 21.96 34.51 -7.11
N GLU A 324 20.65 34.58 -6.89
CA GLU A 324 19.78 35.55 -7.54
C GLU A 324 18.39 35.68 -6.89
N ARG A 325 17.53 36.52 -7.48
CA ARG A 325 16.11 36.60 -7.13
C ARG A 325 15.30 35.56 -7.88
N ILE A 326 14.33 35.01 -7.17
CA ILE A 326 13.40 34.01 -7.66
C ILE A 326 11.96 34.43 -7.39
N ILE A 327 11.04 33.98 -8.22
CA ILE A 327 9.60 34.04 -8.00
C ILE A 327 9.12 32.62 -7.69
N ILE A 328 8.71 32.37 -6.46
CA ILE A 328 8.09 31.11 -6.05
C ILE A 328 6.66 31.14 -6.54
N ASP A 329 6.35 30.23 -7.46
CA ASP A 329 5.03 30.08 -8.07
C ASP A 329 4.88 28.65 -8.59
N ALA A 330 4.24 27.80 -7.77
CA ALA A 330 4.02 26.41 -8.13
C ALA A 330 2.95 26.23 -9.21
N GLN A 331 1.97 27.14 -9.29
CA GLN A 331 0.90 27.07 -10.28
C GLN A 331 1.46 27.34 -11.67
N ALA A 332 2.18 28.46 -11.84
CA ALA A 332 2.82 28.81 -13.11
C ALA A 332 3.91 27.80 -13.51
N PHE A 333 4.69 27.28 -12.54
CA PHE A 333 5.63 26.18 -12.81
C PHE A 333 4.93 24.95 -13.39
N THR A 334 3.81 24.54 -12.79
CA THR A 334 3.06 23.35 -13.21
C THR A 334 2.46 23.55 -14.59
N GLN A 335 1.85 24.71 -14.86
CA GLN A 335 1.31 25.06 -16.18
C GLN A 335 2.40 25.04 -17.26
N HIS A 336 3.54 25.68 -17.01
CA HIS A 336 4.67 25.71 -17.94
C HIS A 336 5.24 24.30 -18.20
N THR A 337 5.34 23.46 -17.16
CA THR A 337 5.87 22.10 -17.31
C THR A 337 4.88 21.19 -18.05
N LYS A 338 3.58 21.29 -17.77
CA LYS A 338 2.52 20.56 -18.52
C LYS A 338 2.53 20.92 -20.00
N GLN A 339 2.60 22.21 -20.33
CA GLN A 339 2.69 22.67 -21.72
C GLN A 339 3.93 22.12 -22.44
N LYS A 340 5.07 22.04 -21.75
CA LYS A 340 6.27 21.41 -22.31
C LYS A 340 6.10 19.91 -22.53
N MET A 341 5.55 19.17 -21.58
CA MET A 341 5.30 17.73 -21.74
C MET A 341 4.43 17.45 -22.96
N ILE A 342 3.32 18.18 -23.10
CA ILE A 342 2.43 18.08 -24.28
C ILE A 342 3.18 18.42 -25.58
N ALA A 343 4.04 19.45 -25.56
CA ALA A 343 4.84 19.83 -26.73
C ALA A 343 5.90 18.78 -27.10
N LEU A 344 6.54 18.12 -26.12
CA LEU A 344 7.46 17.02 -26.33
C LEU A 344 6.74 15.75 -26.82
N GLU A 345 5.58 15.43 -26.25
CA GLU A 345 4.73 14.32 -26.67
C GLU A 345 4.27 14.49 -28.13
N ALA A 346 3.85 15.71 -28.50
CA ALA A 346 3.49 16.06 -29.87
C ALA A 346 4.67 15.92 -30.85
N GLN A 347 5.91 16.17 -30.42
CA GLN A 347 7.11 15.93 -31.23
C GLN A 347 7.47 14.44 -31.33
N SER A 348 7.23 13.66 -30.27
CA SER A 348 7.46 12.21 -30.27
C SER A 348 6.37 11.40 -31.00
N PHE A 349 5.21 11.99 -31.32
CA PHE A 349 4.14 11.35 -32.10
C PHE A 349 4.56 10.99 -33.54
N MET A 350 5.67 11.55 -34.05
CA MET A 350 6.26 11.15 -35.34
C MET A 350 7.30 10.01 -35.24
N ARG A 351 7.58 9.47 -34.04
CA ARG A 351 8.50 8.34 -33.84
C ARG A 351 7.88 7.22 -33.00
N ARG A 352 7.13 6.36 -33.71
CA ARG A 352 6.75 4.98 -33.36
C ARG A 352 5.87 4.78 -32.11
N THR A 353 4.66 4.33 -32.42
CA THR A 353 3.86 3.36 -31.66
C THR A 353 4.74 2.25 -31.05
N LYS A 354 4.90 2.25 -29.71
CA LYS A 354 4.93 1.07 -28.83
C LYS A 354 5.14 1.48 -27.35
N GLN A 355 4.08 1.85 -26.64
CA GLN A 355 3.88 1.55 -25.21
C GLN A 355 2.56 2.16 -24.73
N MET A 356 1.54 1.32 -24.69
CA MET A 356 0.24 1.60 -24.11
C MET A 356 0.18 0.74 -22.85
N LEU A 357 0.80 1.18 -21.74
CA LEU A 357 0.76 0.44 -20.47
C LEU A 357 1.13 1.27 -19.20
N ASP A 358 1.03 2.60 -19.19
CA ASP A 358 1.32 3.41 -17.98
C ASP A 358 0.30 4.53 -17.64
N ILE A 359 -0.77 4.71 -18.43
CA ILE A 359 -1.74 5.80 -18.20
C ILE A 359 -2.66 5.52 -16.99
N GLU A 360 -2.92 4.25 -16.66
CA GLU A 360 -3.74 3.89 -15.50
C GLU A 360 -2.97 3.98 -14.17
N GLU A 361 -1.67 3.65 -14.15
CA GLU A 361 -0.88 3.74 -12.91
C GLU A 361 -0.58 5.20 -12.56
N GLU A 362 -0.37 6.09 -13.54
CA GLU A 362 -0.20 7.53 -13.30
C GLU A 362 -1.51 8.23 -12.92
N ARG A 363 -2.66 7.85 -13.52
CA ARG A 363 -3.99 8.32 -13.07
C ARG A 363 -4.32 7.86 -11.65
N ALA A 364 -3.94 6.63 -11.27
CA ALA A 364 -4.12 6.14 -9.90
C ALA A 364 -3.18 6.84 -8.88
N LEU A 365 -2.04 7.39 -9.33
CA LEU A 365 -1.17 8.24 -8.50
C LEU A 365 -1.76 9.66 -8.29
N GLU A 366 -2.56 10.16 -9.24
CA GLU A 366 -3.29 11.44 -9.11
C GLU A 366 -4.58 11.33 -8.27
N GLU A 367 -5.22 10.15 -8.23
CA GLU A 367 -6.53 9.95 -7.58
C GLU A 367 -6.51 9.92 -6.03
N VAL A 368 -5.33 10.03 -5.39
CA VAL A 368 -5.21 10.03 -3.91
C VAL A 368 -5.27 11.45 -3.30
N ALA A 369 -5.73 12.43 -4.08
CA ALA A 369 -6.05 13.79 -3.64
C ALA A 369 -7.39 13.91 -2.86
N SER A 370 -8.00 12.79 -2.42
CA SER A 370 -9.35 12.78 -1.84
C SER A 370 -9.42 13.06 -0.33
N ASN A 371 -8.32 13.05 0.41
CA ASN A 371 -8.34 13.40 1.83
C ASN A 371 -7.80 14.83 2.00
N PRO A 372 -8.66 15.83 2.22
CA PRO A 372 -8.21 17.20 2.47
C PRO A 372 -7.29 17.21 3.69
N LEU A 373 -6.20 17.96 3.60
CA LEU A 373 -5.34 18.21 4.75
C LEU A 373 -6.14 19.01 5.79
N PRO A 374 -5.97 18.73 7.10
CA PRO A 374 -6.56 19.56 8.15
C PRO A 374 -6.11 21.02 8.02
N SER A 375 -6.92 21.96 8.50
CA SER A 375 -6.58 23.39 8.53
C SER A 375 -5.30 23.65 9.33
N ASP A 376 -5.13 22.92 10.44
CA ASP A 376 -3.94 22.98 11.29
C ASP A 376 -3.17 21.67 11.20
N LEU A 377 -1.94 21.74 10.70
CA LEU A 377 -1.05 20.58 10.60
C LEU A 377 -0.40 20.28 11.95
N SER A 378 -0.43 19.01 12.36
CA SER A 378 0.34 18.55 13.51
C SER A 378 1.84 18.60 13.23
N ASP A 379 2.67 18.66 14.26
CA ASP A 379 4.14 18.61 14.10
C ASP A 379 4.59 17.37 13.30
N HIS A 380 3.90 16.25 13.49
CA HIS A 380 4.08 15.04 12.70
C HIS A 380 3.85 15.28 11.21
N GLN A 381 2.75 15.94 10.83
CA GLN A 381 2.44 16.26 9.43
C GLN A 381 3.43 17.29 8.86
N ILE A 382 3.85 18.28 9.65
CA ILE A 382 4.84 19.28 9.24
C ILE A 382 6.17 18.63 8.84
N MET A 383 6.61 17.58 9.55
CA MET A 383 7.82 16.83 9.19
C MET A 383 7.74 16.13 7.83
N LEU A 384 6.53 15.85 7.35
CA LEU A 384 6.26 15.25 6.03
C LEU A 384 6.23 16.27 4.89
N CYS A 385 6.47 17.56 5.16
CA CYS A 385 6.51 18.57 4.10
C CYS A 385 7.72 18.40 3.18
N SER A 386 7.47 18.59 1.87
CA SER A 386 8.47 18.58 0.81
C SER A 386 9.66 19.51 1.12
N PRO A 387 10.91 19.11 0.79
CA PRO A 387 12.05 20.00 0.89
C PRO A 387 12.16 20.96 -0.31
N ILE A 388 11.26 20.85 -1.30
CA ILE A 388 11.36 21.48 -2.62
C ILE A 388 10.27 22.52 -2.81
N VAL A 389 10.67 23.73 -3.21
CA VAL A 389 9.76 24.74 -3.78
C VAL A 389 9.97 24.88 -5.29
N LYS A 390 8.90 25.18 -6.01
CA LYS A 390 8.90 25.40 -7.46
C LYS A 390 8.99 26.90 -7.73
N ALA A 391 9.98 27.34 -8.48
CA ALA A 391 10.22 28.76 -8.69
C ALA A 391 10.82 29.09 -10.06
N TYR A 392 10.66 30.35 -10.48
CA TYR A 392 11.30 30.92 -11.65
C TYR A 392 12.51 31.75 -11.22
N SER A 393 13.65 31.50 -11.86
CA SER A 393 14.85 32.30 -11.71
C SER A 393 14.78 33.52 -12.62
N LEU A 394 14.98 34.73 -12.07
CA LEU A 394 14.79 35.98 -12.82
C LEU A 394 15.98 36.33 -13.73
N ARG A 395 17.23 36.03 -13.35
CA ARG A 395 18.42 36.32 -14.17
C ARG A 395 18.72 35.16 -15.11
N THR A 396 18.69 33.93 -14.60
CA THR A 396 18.91 32.72 -15.42
C THR A 396 17.72 32.43 -16.33
N LYS A 397 16.53 32.99 -16.02
CA LYS A 397 15.31 32.91 -16.84
C LYS A 397 14.81 31.47 -17.04
N CYS A 398 14.91 30.65 -16.00
CA CYS A 398 14.48 29.25 -16.04
C CYS A 398 13.58 28.87 -14.87
N TRP A 399 12.63 27.96 -15.13
CA TRP A 399 11.88 27.26 -14.10
C TRP A 399 12.70 26.13 -13.50
N GLY A 400 12.54 25.87 -12.22
CA GLY A 400 13.23 24.77 -11.55
C GLY A 400 12.66 24.40 -10.19
N LYS A 401 13.32 23.41 -9.58
CA LYS A 401 13.08 22.95 -8.22
C LYS A 401 14.21 23.46 -7.30
N TYR A 402 13.82 24.04 -6.18
CA TYR A 402 14.70 24.80 -5.27
C TYR A 402 14.58 24.24 -3.86
N CYS A 403 15.67 24.24 -3.10
CA CYS A 403 15.65 23.79 -1.71
C CYS A 403 15.00 24.85 -0.81
N ALA A 404 13.87 24.52 -0.18
CA ALA A 404 13.10 25.44 0.66
C ALA A 404 13.95 26.12 1.76
N ARG A 405 14.88 25.37 2.36
CA ARG A 405 15.79 25.86 3.42
C ARG A 405 16.71 26.99 2.94
N ARG A 406 17.04 27.05 1.65
CA ARG A 406 17.97 28.04 1.07
C ARG A 406 17.28 29.31 0.57
N VAL A 407 15.97 29.44 0.76
CA VAL A 407 15.18 30.62 0.38
C VAL A 407 15.24 31.67 1.50
N SER A 408 15.70 32.87 1.15
CA SER A 408 15.85 34.01 2.08
C SER A 408 15.10 35.26 1.60
N HIS A 409 14.88 36.21 2.51
CA HIS A 409 14.32 37.52 2.15
C HIS A 409 15.35 38.44 1.46
N SER A 410 16.61 38.38 1.90
CA SER A 410 17.74 39.20 1.45
C SER A 410 18.93 38.36 0.97
N TYR A 411 19.82 38.97 0.18
CA TYR A 411 21.13 38.41 -0.10
C TYR A 411 21.97 38.42 1.19
N HIS A 412 22.61 37.29 1.50
CA HIS A 412 23.63 37.19 2.54
C HIS A 412 24.92 36.72 1.89
#